data_AF-A0A7H8M1J7-F1
#
_entry.id   AF-A0A7H8M1J7-F1
#
_cell.length_a   1.000
_cell.length_b   1.000
_cell.length_c   1.000
_cell.angle_alpha   90.00
_cell.angle_beta   90.00
_cell.angle_gamma   90.00
#
_symmetry.space_group_name_H-M   'P 1'
#
loop_
_entity.id
_entity.type
_entity.pdbx_description
1 polymer ?
#
loop_
_entity_poly.entity_id
_entity_poly.type
_entity_poly.pdbx_seq_one_letter_code
_entity_poly.pdbx_strand_id
1 'polypeptide(L)'
;MQWMNQQWLVRTMGEGREEEYALTSHTLEAISLVDSLMRDRALISESRLKMILHTVRQWAAEANAEREDRIRRLDAQISELTAERDRLAGGGDIAAASDDRMLDGYFNLIDLIAQLPGDFKRVEEAVTGMHRKIINDFREENRPVGEVLDEYLHKTDQLMSATSEGRAFEGALELLRDDGLLLDLKNDLQTILGHPFAAALTPAEQQEFRGTVTLIRRGIDDVLTRRTRLSTTLREHIENHDRIKDA
;
A
#
# COMPACT_ATOMS: atom_id res chain seq x y z
N MET A 1 -24.18 -0.94 17.90
CA MET A 1 -23.73 0.48 17.87
C MET A 1 -22.37 0.70 18.53
N GLN A 2 -22.03 0.07 19.67
CA GLN A 2 -20.77 0.33 20.39
C GLN A 2 -19.50 0.17 19.52
N TRP A 3 -19.42 -0.86 18.68
CA TRP A 3 -18.27 -1.11 17.80
C TRP A 3 -18.09 -0.04 16.71
N MET A 4 -19.17 0.55 16.19
CA MET A 4 -19.08 1.67 15.24
C MET A 4 -18.72 2.98 15.94
N ASN A 5 -19.27 3.23 17.13
CA ASN A 5 -18.97 4.43 17.92
C ASN A 5 -17.51 4.48 18.37
N GLN A 6 -16.89 3.31 18.54
CA GLN A 6 -15.47 3.17 18.87
C GLN A 6 -14.59 2.98 17.63
N GLN A 7 -15.12 3.22 16.42
CA GLN A 7 -14.40 3.13 15.14
C GLN A 7 -13.77 1.76 14.82
N TRP A 8 -14.29 0.67 15.40
CA TRP A 8 -13.85 -0.68 15.04
C TRP A 8 -14.45 -1.17 13.72
N LEU A 9 -15.67 -0.73 13.43
CA LEU A 9 -16.42 -1.09 12.23
C LEU A 9 -16.94 0.16 11.53
N VAL A 10 -16.96 0.12 10.20
CA VAL A 10 -17.67 1.09 9.37
C VAL A 10 -18.84 0.39 8.67
N ARG A 11 -20.01 1.03 8.70
CA ARG A 11 -21.17 0.59 7.94
C ARG A 11 -21.06 1.11 6.51
N THR A 12 -21.11 0.20 5.55
CA THR A 12 -21.24 0.50 4.12
C THR A 12 -22.60 0.02 3.62
N MET A 13 -23.13 0.68 2.58
CA MET A 13 -24.33 0.21 1.88
C MET A 13 -23.85 -0.65 0.71
N GLY A 14 -24.21 -1.93 0.70
CA GLY A 14 -23.96 -2.82 -0.42
C GLY A 14 -24.83 -2.50 -1.63
N GLU A 15 -24.52 -3.06 -2.80
CA GLU A 15 -25.27 -2.84 -4.06
C GLU A 15 -26.76 -3.23 -3.93
N GLY A 16 -27.08 -4.17 -3.03
CA GLY A 16 -28.44 -4.65 -2.76
C GLY A 16 -29.23 -3.89 -1.70
N ARG A 17 -28.77 -2.73 -1.20
CA ARG A 17 -29.32 -2.02 -0.01
C ARG A 17 -29.24 -2.81 1.30
N GLU A 18 -28.44 -3.87 1.36
CA GLU A 18 -28.10 -4.53 2.62
C GLU A 18 -27.01 -3.76 3.37
N GLU A 19 -27.09 -3.77 4.71
CA GLU A 19 -26.07 -3.18 5.56
C GLU A 19 -24.86 -4.11 5.64
N GLU A 20 -23.73 -3.67 5.09
CA GLU A 20 -22.46 -4.37 5.20
C GLU A 20 -21.58 -3.70 6.25
N TYR A 21 -20.87 -4.52 7.03
CA TYR A 21 -19.94 -4.04 8.05
C TYR A 21 -18.52 -4.43 7.66
N ALA A 22 -17.66 -3.43 7.51
CA ALA A 22 -16.25 -3.62 7.21
C ALA A 22 -15.39 -3.19 8.40
N LEU A 23 -14.26 -3.88 8.59
CA LEU A 23 -13.22 -3.46 9.53
C LEU A 23 -12.63 -2.12 9.08
N THR A 24 -12.34 -1.25 10.03
CA THR A 24 -11.59 -0.02 9.77
C THR A 24 -10.10 -0.30 9.68
N SER A 25 -9.34 0.67 9.17
CA SER A 25 -7.87 0.61 9.17
C SER A 25 -7.28 0.33 10.56
N HIS A 26 -7.81 0.99 11.59
CA HIS A 26 -7.37 0.87 12.98
C HIS A 26 -7.60 -0.54 13.54
N THR A 27 -8.72 -1.18 13.18
CA THR A 27 -8.99 -2.56 13.60
C THR A 27 -8.04 -3.54 12.93
N LEU A 28 -7.76 -3.35 11.64
CA LEU A 28 -6.81 -4.19 10.91
C LEU A 28 -5.39 -4.06 11.50
N GLU A 29 -4.99 -2.84 11.88
CA GLU A 29 -3.71 -2.59 12.55
C GLU A 29 -3.65 -3.25 13.93
N ALA A 30 -4.72 -3.14 14.74
CA ALA A 30 -4.78 -3.78 16.05
C ALA A 30 -4.71 -5.31 15.96
N ILE A 31 -5.39 -5.91 14.98
CA ILE A 31 -5.33 -7.36 14.72
C ILE A 31 -3.91 -7.76 14.30
N SER A 32 -3.32 -7.03 13.35
CA SER A 32 -1.94 -7.25 12.90
C SER A 32 -0.93 -7.18 14.05
N LEU A 33 -1.10 -6.22 14.97
CA LEU A 33 -0.27 -6.11 16.17
C LEU A 33 -0.42 -7.32 17.09
N VAL A 34 -1.65 -7.76 17.39
CA VAL A 34 -1.89 -8.95 18.23
C VAL A 34 -1.29 -10.20 17.59
N ASP A 35 -1.52 -10.42 16.30
CA ASP A 35 -0.92 -11.54 15.55
C ASP A 35 0.60 -11.48 15.54
N SER A 36 1.18 -10.27 15.53
CA SER A 36 2.62 -10.10 15.62
C SER A 36 3.18 -10.52 16.98
N LEU A 37 2.48 -10.17 18.07
CA LEU A 37 2.88 -10.44 19.45
C LEU A 37 2.72 -11.91 19.84
N MET A 38 1.78 -12.63 19.22
CA MET A 38 1.56 -14.06 19.47
C MET A 38 2.63 -14.97 18.84
N ARG A 39 3.43 -14.46 17.91
CA ARG A 39 4.56 -15.20 17.33
C ARG A 39 5.75 -15.10 18.27
N ASP A 40 6.28 -16.24 18.71
CA ASP A 40 7.51 -16.32 19.52
C ASP A 40 8.69 -15.85 18.65
N ARG A 41 9.15 -14.60 18.85
CA ARG A 41 10.13 -13.94 17.98
C ARG A 41 11.47 -13.78 18.69
N ALA A 42 12.55 -14.17 18.03
CA ALA A 42 13.90 -13.84 18.48
C ALA A 42 14.09 -12.31 18.47
N LEU A 43 14.59 -11.79 19.59
CA LEU A 43 14.92 -10.38 19.82
C LEU A 43 15.97 -9.92 18.80
N ILE A 44 15.61 -8.98 17.92
CA ILE A 44 16.49 -8.25 16.97
C ILE A 44 17.34 -9.16 16.06
N SER A 45 16.84 -9.49 14.86
CA SER A 45 17.60 -10.23 13.86
C SER A 45 18.56 -9.34 13.04
N GLU A 46 19.66 -9.94 12.55
CA GLU A 46 20.64 -9.28 11.68
C GLU A 46 19.98 -8.68 10.42
N SER A 47 19.00 -9.40 9.85
CA SER A 47 18.23 -8.97 8.69
C SER A 47 17.47 -7.67 8.96
N ARG A 48 16.87 -7.52 10.14
CA ARG A 48 16.14 -6.29 10.51
C ARG A 48 17.07 -5.10 10.68
N LEU A 49 18.25 -5.29 11.27
CA LEU A 49 19.25 -4.24 11.39
C LEU A 49 19.77 -3.79 10.01
N LYS A 50 20.03 -4.74 9.10
CA LYS A 50 20.43 -4.43 7.71
C LYS A 50 19.35 -3.64 6.98
N MET A 51 18.08 -4.00 7.15
CA MET A 51 16.96 -3.27 6.56
C MET A 51 16.90 -1.84 7.09
N ILE A 52 17.00 -1.63 8.40
CA ILE A 52 17.03 -0.28 9.00
C ILE A 52 18.19 0.55 8.43
N LEU A 53 19.39 -0.02 8.37
CA LEU A 53 20.56 0.67 7.82
C LEU A 53 20.38 1.01 6.33
N HIS A 54 19.81 0.09 5.55
CA HIS A 54 19.51 0.32 4.13
C HIS A 54 18.51 1.46 3.96
N THR A 55 17.39 1.41 4.69
CA THR A 55 16.36 2.46 4.67
C THR A 55 16.95 3.81 5.06
N VAL A 56 17.68 3.91 6.18
CA VAL A 56 18.32 5.17 6.61
C VAL A 56 19.26 5.71 5.52
N ARG A 57 20.05 4.85 4.87
CA ARG A 57 20.93 5.27 3.76
C ARG A 57 20.16 5.78 2.55
N GLN A 58 19.04 5.13 2.22
CA GLN A 58 18.17 5.57 1.13
C GLN A 58 17.61 6.98 1.43
N TRP A 59 17.01 7.19 2.60
CA TRP A 59 16.46 8.48 3.01
C TRP A 59 17.53 9.57 3.13
N ALA A 60 18.73 9.24 3.63
CA ALA A 60 19.86 10.17 3.65
C ALA A 60 20.36 10.54 2.24
N ALA A 61 20.06 9.71 1.23
CA ALA A 61 20.37 10.02 -0.15
C ALA A 61 19.27 10.85 -0.82
N GLU A 62 18.00 10.61 -0.51
CA GLU A 62 16.87 11.42 -0.98
C GLU A 62 16.86 12.82 -0.35
N ALA A 63 17.25 12.94 0.91
CA ALA A 63 17.37 14.21 1.62
C ALA A 63 18.57 15.05 1.14
N ASN A 64 19.55 14.44 0.46
CA ASN A 64 20.68 15.17 -0.11
C ASN A 64 20.36 15.58 -1.55
N ALA A 65 20.16 16.88 -1.76
CA ALA A 65 19.84 17.45 -3.07
C ALA A 65 21.05 17.58 -4.03
N GLU A 66 22.27 17.28 -3.57
CA GLU A 66 23.48 17.43 -4.38
C GLU A 66 23.61 16.31 -5.42
N ARG A 67 23.50 16.71 -6.69
CA ARG A 67 23.58 15.80 -7.85
C ARG A 67 24.86 14.97 -7.87
N GLU A 68 26.00 15.59 -7.57
CA GLU A 68 27.30 14.91 -7.60
C GLU A 68 27.42 13.83 -6.52
N ASP A 69 26.88 14.08 -5.33
CA ASP A 69 26.84 13.08 -4.24
C ASP A 69 25.94 11.90 -4.56
N ARG A 70 24.85 12.14 -5.30
CA ARG A 70 23.97 11.06 -5.76
C ARG A 70 24.66 10.19 -6.80
N ILE A 71 25.34 10.81 -7.78
CA ILE A 71 26.12 10.09 -8.81
C ILE A 71 27.23 9.27 -8.16
N ARG A 72 28.06 9.87 -7.28
CA ARG A 72 29.14 9.15 -6.57
C ARG A 72 28.65 7.91 -5.83
N ARG A 73 27.47 7.99 -5.18
CA ARG A 73 26.87 6.85 -4.46
C ARG A 73 26.38 5.76 -5.40
N LEU A 74 25.76 6.13 -6.53
CA LEU A 74 25.33 5.17 -7.55
C LEU A 74 26.53 4.45 -8.18
N ASP A 75 27.60 5.18 -8.49
CA ASP A 75 28.82 4.59 -9.04
C ASP A 75 29.46 3.59 -8.08
N ALA A 76 29.48 3.89 -6.78
CA ALA A 76 29.94 2.96 -5.75
C ALA A 76 29.10 1.68 -5.72
N GLN A 77 27.77 1.80 -5.77
CA GLN A 77 26.86 0.64 -5.82
C GLN A 77 27.05 -0.18 -7.10
N ILE A 78 27.20 0.46 -8.26
CA ILE A 78 27.46 -0.21 -9.54
C ILE A 78 28.78 -0.97 -9.47
N SER A 79 29.82 -0.38 -8.88
CA SER A 79 31.12 -1.03 -8.73
C SER A 79 31.03 -2.26 -7.83
N GLU A 80 30.31 -2.18 -6.70
CA GLU A 80 30.09 -3.32 -5.80
C GLU A 80 29.33 -4.45 -6.51
N LEU A 81 28.23 -4.12 -7.20
CA LEU A 81 27.43 -5.10 -7.95
C LEU A 81 28.20 -5.71 -9.13
N THR A 82 29.05 -4.91 -9.80
CA THR A 82 29.89 -5.38 -10.90
C THR A 82 30.96 -6.35 -10.42
N ALA A 83 31.63 -6.04 -9.31
CA ALA A 83 32.62 -6.92 -8.70
C ALA A 83 31.99 -8.26 -8.26
N GLU A 84 30.79 -8.20 -7.66
CA GLU A 84 30.05 -9.39 -7.26
C GLU A 84 29.65 -10.25 -8.47
N ARG A 85 29.09 -9.63 -9.52
CA ARG A 85 28.77 -10.31 -10.78
C ARG A 85 30.00 -11.00 -11.37
N ASP A 86 31.14 -10.29 -11.44
CA ASP A 86 32.36 -10.82 -12.06
C ASP A 86 32.96 -11.96 -11.25
N ARG A 87 32.89 -11.89 -9.91
CA ARG A 87 33.25 -12.99 -9.03
C ARG A 87 32.41 -14.23 -9.31
N LEU A 88 31.09 -14.07 -9.41
CA LEU A 88 30.16 -15.18 -9.70
C LEU A 88 30.37 -15.74 -11.11
N ALA A 89 30.53 -14.87 -12.11
CA ALA A 89 30.82 -15.27 -13.49
C ALA A 89 32.17 -15.99 -13.62
N GLY A 90 33.14 -15.65 -12.77
CA GLY A 90 34.43 -16.32 -12.65
C GLY A 90 34.41 -17.66 -11.91
N GLY A 91 33.24 -18.16 -11.49
CA GLY A 91 33.09 -19.42 -10.78
C GLY A 91 33.34 -19.34 -9.27
N GLY A 92 33.25 -18.15 -8.68
CA GLY A 92 33.27 -17.99 -7.23
C GLY A 92 32.12 -18.73 -6.56
N ASP A 93 32.36 -19.23 -5.34
CA ASP A 93 31.38 -20.03 -4.60
C ASP A 93 30.09 -19.24 -4.30
N ILE A 94 28.95 -19.87 -4.55
CA ILE A 94 27.63 -19.38 -4.14
C ILE A 94 27.33 -19.98 -2.78
N ALA A 95 27.54 -19.20 -1.72
CA ALA A 95 27.05 -19.57 -0.39
C ALA A 95 25.53 -19.39 -0.36
N ALA A 96 24.78 -20.49 -0.47
CA ALA A 96 23.34 -20.48 -0.21
C ALA A 96 23.08 -19.90 1.19
N ALA A 97 22.03 -19.09 1.33
CA ALA A 97 21.64 -18.58 2.64
C ALA A 97 21.32 -19.75 3.58
N SER A 98 21.69 -19.66 4.86
CA SER A 98 21.27 -20.65 5.83
C SER A 98 19.75 -20.63 5.99
N ASP A 99 19.16 -21.76 6.39
CA ASP A 99 17.73 -21.85 6.66
C ASP A 99 17.27 -20.82 7.71
N ASP A 100 18.05 -20.62 8.78
CA ASP A 100 17.77 -19.62 9.81
C ASP A 100 17.70 -18.20 9.23
N ARG A 101 18.62 -17.85 8.33
CA ARG A 101 18.65 -16.53 7.68
C ARG A 101 17.47 -16.33 6.74
N MET A 102 17.08 -17.38 6.02
CA MET A 102 15.91 -17.35 5.14
C MET A 102 14.61 -17.24 5.93
N LEU A 103 14.51 -17.95 7.05
CA LEU A 103 13.38 -17.89 7.97
C LEU A 103 13.22 -16.48 8.56
N ASP A 104 14.32 -15.87 9.00
CA ASP A 104 14.34 -14.47 9.45
C ASP A 104 13.85 -13.50 8.36
N GLY A 105 14.32 -13.69 7.12
CA GLY A 105 13.89 -12.90 5.96
C GLY A 105 12.40 -13.05 5.68
N TYR A 106 11.90 -14.29 5.68
CA TYR A 106 10.49 -14.62 5.50
C TYR A 106 9.61 -13.93 6.54
N PHE A 107 9.97 -13.97 7.82
CA PHE A 107 9.18 -13.31 8.86
C PHE A 107 9.13 -11.80 8.72
N ASN A 108 10.23 -11.17 8.26
CA ASN A 108 10.18 -9.74 7.95
C ASN A 108 9.28 -9.43 6.75
N LEU A 109 9.27 -10.30 5.72
CA LEU A 109 8.39 -10.12 4.56
C LEU A 109 6.91 -10.30 4.91
N ILE A 110 6.56 -11.33 5.69
CA ILE A 110 5.16 -11.56 6.05
C ILE A 110 4.61 -10.44 6.94
N ASP A 111 5.45 -9.85 7.81
CA ASP A 111 5.09 -8.66 8.59
C ASP A 111 4.72 -7.49 7.66
N LEU A 112 5.49 -7.24 6.59
CA LEU A 112 5.20 -6.19 5.60
C LEU A 112 3.93 -6.50 4.80
N ILE A 113 3.76 -7.75 4.38
CA ILE A 113 2.57 -8.18 3.62
C ILE A 113 1.29 -8.04 4.46
N ALA A 114 1.37 -8.35 5.76
CA ALA A 114 0.23 -8.26 6.68
C ALA A 114 -0.25 -6.82 6.91
N GLN A 115 0.57 -5.81 6.61
CA GLN A 115 0.20 -4.39 6.73
C GLN A 115 -0.62 -3.89 5.52
N LEU A 116 -0.44 -4.50 4.35
CA LEU A 116 -1.06 -4.05 3.10
C LEU A 116 -2.58 -3.88 3.17
N PRO A 117 -3.38 -4.80 3.75
CA PRO A 117 -4.82 -4.61 3.86
C PRO A 117 -5.20 -3.34 4.64
N GLY A 118 -4.47 -3.04 5.71
CA GLY A 118 -4.65 -1.83 6.50
C GLY A 118 -4.26 -0.57 5.72
N ASP A 119 -3.16 -0.64 4.97
CA ASP A 119 -2.72 0.47 4.11
C ASP A 119 -3.75 0.80 3.02
N PHE A 120 -4.26 -0.20 2.31
CA PHE A 120 -5.34 0.01 1.33
C PHE A 120 -6.59 0.60 2.01
N LYS A 121 -6.94 0.10 3.20
CA LYS A 121 -8.09 0.62 3.93
C LYS A 121 -7.93 2.08 4.33
N ARG A 122 -6.73 2.50 4.76
CA ARG A 122 -6.43 3.91 5.06
C ARG A 122 -6.64 4.80 3.85
N VAL A 123 -6.22 4.35 2.66
CA VAL A 123 -6.45 5.09 1.42
C VAL A 123 -7.94 5.22 1.13
N GLU A 124 -8.72 4.14 1.22
CA GLU A 124 -10.18 4.19 1.04
C GLU A 124 -10.88 5.16 2.01
N GLU A 125 -10.46 5.15 3.27
CA GLU A 125 -11.01 6.00 4.32
C GLU A 125 -10.66 7.47 4.07
N ALA A 126 -9.41 7.77 3.67
CA ALA A 126 -8.96 9.12 3.33
C ALA A 126 -9.74 9.68 2.13
N VAL A 127 -9.91 8.89 1.07
CA VAL A 127 -10.68 9.26 -0.13
C VAL A 127 -12.16 9.47 0.22
N THR A 128 -12.75 8.59 1.03
CA THR A 128 -14.14 8.73 1.50
C THR A 128 -14.31 9.99 2.37
N GLY A 129 -13.35 10.29 3.24
CA GLY A 129 -13.33 11.49 4.05
C GLY A 129 -13.27 12.77 3.21
N MET A 130 -12.38 12.80 2.21
CA MET A 130 -12.25 13.93 1.29
C MET A 130 -13.53 14.12 0.47
N HIS A 131 -14.14 13.05 -0.02
CA HIS A 131 -15.43 13.12 -0.72
C HIS A 131 -16.52 13.77 0.13
N ARG A 132 -16.67 13.37 1.41
CA ARG A 132 -17.65 13.98 2.32
C ARG A 132 -17.37 15.46 2.55
N LYS A 133 -16.09 15.83 2.68
CA LYS A 133 -15.69 17.23 2.82
C LYS A 133 -16.12 18.06 1.62
N ILE A 134 -15.87 17.59 0.40
CA ILE A 134 -16.26 18.31 -0.83
C ILE A 134 -17.78 18.52 -0.89
N ILE A 135 -18.58 17.51 -0.53
CA ILE A 135 -20.05 17.65 -0.48
C ILE A 135 -20.49 18.70 0.53
N ASN A 136 -19.91 18.70 1.73
CA ASN A 136 -20.28 19.65 2.77
C ASN A 136 -19.87 21.08 2.37
N ASP A 137 -18.65 21.26 1.87
CA ASP A 137 -18.15 22.55 1.38
C ASP A 137 -19.06 23.09 0.26
N PHE A 138 -19.51 22.24 -0.67
CA PHE A 138 -20.44 22.63 -1.73
C PHE A 138 -21.83 23.03 -1.22
N ARG A 139 -22.34 22.37 -0.17
CA ARG A 139 -23.64 22.72 0.44
C ARG A 139 -23.62 24.03 1.20
N GLU A 140 -22.48 24.36 1.81
CA GLU A 140 -22.27 25.60 2.55
C GLU A 140 -21.87 26.77 1.64
N GLU A 141 -21.74 26.52 0.33
CA GLU A 141 -21.37 27.52 -0.66
C GLU A 141 -22.47 28.56 -0.88
N ASN A 142 -22.09 29.83 -0.74
CA ASN A 142 -22.99 30.98 -0.90
C ASN A 142 -22.97 31.56 -2.31
N ARG A 143 -21.92 31.28 -3.09
CA ARG A 143 -21.83 31.68 -4.50
C ARG A 143 -22.85 30.93 -5.37
N PRO A 144 -23.27 31.51 -6.52
CA PRO A 144 -24.12 30.80 -7.48
C PRO A 144 -23.47 29.51 -7.95
N VAL A 145 -24.28 28.46 -8.15
CA VAL A 145 -23.78 27.11 -8.53
C VAL A 145 -22.97 27.18 -9.84
N GLY A 146 -23.46 27.90 -10.84
CA GLY A 146 -22.75 28.09 -12.10
C GLY A 146 -21.37 28.75 -12.00
N GLU A 147 -21.08 29.51 -10.93
CA GLU A 147 -19.75 30.11 -10.71
C GLU A 147 -18.76 29.16 -10.04
N VAL A 148 -19.25 28.14 -9.34
CA VAL A 148 -18.43 27.21 -8.54
C VAL A 148 -18.41 25.79 -9.10
N LEU A 149 -19.28 25.46 -10.03
CA LEU A 149 -19.45 24.13 -10.59
C LEU A 149 -18.12 23.55 -11.09
N ASP A 150 -17.41 24.28 -11.95
CA ASP A 150 -16.11 23.86 -12.49
C ASP A 150 -15.06 23.64 -11.40
N GLU A 151 -15.07 24.48 -10.34
CA GLU A 151 -14.16 24.37 -9.20
C GLU A 151 -14.37 23.04 -8.46
N TYR A 152 -15.63 22.69 -8.18
CA TYR A 152 -15.98 21.46 -7.44
C TYR A 152 -15.86 20.20 -8.30
N LEU A 153 -16.14 20.28 -9.61
CA LEU A 153 -15.84 19.20 -10.55
C LEU A 153 -14.33 18.94 -10.62
N HIS A 154 -13.49 19.98 -10.64
CA HIS A 154 -12.04 19.80 -10.62
C HIS A 154 -11.55 19.18 -9.31
N LYS A 155 -12.11 19.59 -8.15
CA LYS A 155 -11.83 18.94 -6.85
C LYS A 155 -12.21 17.46 -6.85
N THR A 156 -13.28 17.09 -7.56
CA THR A 156 -13.71 15.70 -7.73
C THR A 156 -12.69 14.89 -8.53
N ASP A 157 -12.15 15.46 -9.61
CA ASP A 157 -11.14 14.78 -10.43
C ASP A 157 -9.83 14.56 -9.65
N GLN A 158 -9.51 15.47 -8.72
CA GLN A 158 -8.32 15.43 -7.85
C GLN A 158 -8.51 14.67 -6.52
N LEU A 159 -9.56 13.86 -6.39
CA LEU A 159 -9.94 13.23 -5.11
C LEU A 159 -8.80 12.43 -4.45
N MET A 160 -7.97 11.75 -5.25
CA MET A 160 -6.81 10.98 -4.79
C MET A 160 -5.63 11.89 -4.43
N SER A 161 -5.27 12.82 -5.32
CA SER A 161 -4.14 13.72 -5.13
C SER A 161 -4.34 14.73 -4.00
N ALA A 162 -5.58 14.93 -3.55
CA ALA A 162 -5.93 15.83 -2.45
C ALA A 162 -5.43 15.36 -1.07
N THR A 163 -5.17 14.06 -0.88
CA THR A 163 -4.69 13.51 0.40
C THR A 163 -3.25 13.00 0.28
N SER A 164 -2.52 12.98 1.39
CA SER A 164 -1.18 12.39 1.45
C SER A 164 -1.18 10.91 1.08
N GLU A 165 -2.17 10.18 1.59
CA GLU A 165 -2.39 8.75 1.41
C GLU A 165 -2.71 8.43 -0.04
N GLY A 166 -3.59 9.22 -0.67
CA GLY A 166 -3.94 9.05 -2.07
C GLY A 166 -2.76 9.34 -3.01
N ARG A 167 -1.96 10.39 -2.74
CA ARG A 167 -0.72 10.65 -3.50
C ARG A 167 0.32 9.54 -3.35
N ALA A 168 0.51 9.02 -2.14
CA ALA A 168 1.41 7.90 -1.89
C ALA A 168 0.95 6.64 -2.65
N PHE A 169 -0.36 6.36 -2.62
CA PHE A 169 -0.96 5.27 -3.38
C PHE A 169 -0.82 5.45 -4.90
N GLU A 170 -0.98 6.67 -5.43
CA GLU A 170 -0.79 6.95 -6.87
C GLU A 170 0.65 6.67 -7.31
N GLY A 171 1.64 7.07 -6.52
CA GLY A 171 3.05 6.75 -6.81
C GLY A 171 3.33 5.25 -6.76
N ALA A 172 2.74 4.54 -5.80
CA ALA A 172 2.85 3.08 -5.75
C ALA A 172 2.15 2.39 -6.93
N LEU A 173 1.00 2.93 -7.37
CA LEU A 173 0.26 2.40 -8.51
C LEU A 173 1.04 2.55 -9.82
N GLU A 174 1.83 3.62 -9.97
CA GLU A 174 2.70 3.78 -11.14
C GLU A 174 3.72 2.64 -11.26
N LEU A 175 4.31 2.20 -10.15
CA LEU A 175 5.19 1.04 -10.10
C LEU A 175 4.43 -0.27 -10.40
N LEU A 176 3.23 -0.43 -9.84
CA LEU A 176 2.46 -1.67 -9.92
C LEU A 176 1.68 -1.84 -11.24
N ARG A 177 1.62 -0.80 -12.09
CA ARG A 177 1.13 -0.88 -13.47
C ARG A 177 2.08 -1.61 -14.41
N ASP A 178 3.33 -1.79 -14.00
CA ASP A 178 4.28 -2.63 -14.72
C ASP A 178 3.94 -4.11 -14.49
N ASP A 179 3.31 -4.74 -15.48
CA ASP A 179 3.00 -6.17 -15.46
C ASP A 179 4.25 -7.04 -15.28
N GLY A 180 5.42 -6.56 -15.72
CA GLY A 180 6.71 -7.20 -15.50
C GLY A 180 7.08 -7.23 -14.01
N LEU A 181 6.88 -6.13 -13.29
CA LEU A 181 7.20 -6.04 -11.87
C LEU A 181 6.38 -7.04 -11.03
N LEU A 182 5.08 -7.18 -11.30
CA LEU A 182 4.23 -8.15 -10.59
C LEU A 182 4.58 -9.60 -10.94
N LEU A 183 5.02 -9.85 -12.18
CA LEU A 183 5.52 -11.16 -12.59
C LEU A 183 6.83 -11.50 -11.88
N ASP A 184 7.76 -10.55 -11.81
CA ASP A 184 9.03 -10.70 -11.10
C ASP A 184 8.80 -10.96 -9.61
N LEU A 185 7.93 -10.18 -8.96
CA LEU A 185 7.54 -10.42 -7.57
C LEU A 185 6.99 -11.85 -7.38
N LYS A 186 6.13 -12.32 -8.29
CA LYS A 186 5.60 -13.69 -8.23
C LYS A 186 6.74 -14.72 -8.33
N ASN A 187 7.68 -14.52 -9.23
CA ASN A 187 8.82 -15.42 -9.43
C ASN A 187 9.77 -15.40 -8.22
N ASP A 188 9.98 -14.24 -7.61
CA ASP A 188 10.78 -14.09 -6.39
C ASP A 188 10.15 -14.82 -5.21
N LEU A 189 8.83 -14.68 -5.01
CA LEU A 189 8.10 -15.41 -3.97
C LEU A 189 8.19 -16.93 -4.19
N GLN A 190 8.13 -17.39 -5.44
CA GLN A 190 8.32 -18.80 -5.78
C GLN A 190 9.74 -19.28 -5.52
N THR A 191 10.75 -18.47 -5.86
CA THR A 191 12.17 -18.75 -5.60
C THR A 191 12.43 -18.89 -4.10
N ILE A 192 11.89 -17.98 -3.28
CA ILE A 192 11.98 -18.03 -1.82
C ILE A 192 11.37 -19.35 -1.32
N LEU A 193 10.15 -19.70 -1.75
CA LEU A 193 9.51 -20.96 -1.34
C LEU A 193 10.17 -22.22 -1.89
N GLY A 194 11.07 -22.11 -2.88
CA GLY A 194 11.88 -23.22 -3.38
C GLY A 194 13.06 -23.58 -2.48
N HIS A 195 13.40 -22.74 -1.50
CA HIS A 195 14.52 -22.97 -0.58
C HIS A 195 14.16 -23.98 0.54
N PRO A 196 15.11 -24.80 1.03
CA PRO A 196 14.86 -25.82 2.06
C PRO A 196 14.12 -25.34 3.33
N PHE A 197 14.42 -24.14 3.84
CA PHE A 197 13.68 -23.52 4.96
C PHE A 197 12.15 -23.58 4.83
N ALA A 198 11.59 -23.59 3.61
CA ALA A 198 10.14 -23.63 3.39
C ALA A 198 9.49 -24.90 3.98
N ALA A 199 10.26 -25.96 4.23
CA ALA A 199 9.80 -27.17 4.92
C ALA A 199 9.44 -26.92 6.40
N ALA A 200 9.97 -25.85 7.00
CA ALA A 200 9.59 -25.42 8.35
C ALA A 200 8.25 -24.67 8.39
N LEU A 201 7.73 -24.23 7.23
CA LEU A 201 6.46 -23.52 7.13
C LEU A 201 5.29 -24.49 7.01
N THR A 202 4.14 -24.12 7.58
CA THR A 202 2.89 -24.84 7.38
C THR A 202 2.37 -24.66 5.94
N PRO A 203 1.54 -25.59 5.43
CA PRO A 203 0.92 -25.43 4.12
C PRO A 203 0.10 -24.14 3.97
N ALA A 204 -0.53 -23.68 5.05
CA ALA A 204 -1.30 -22.45 5.09
C ALA A 204 -0.39 -21.22 4.92
N GLU A 205 0.73 -21.16 5.64
CA GLU A 205 1.71 -20.08 5.53
C GLU A 205 2.31 -19.98 4.13
N GLN A 206 2.66 -21.12 3.52
CA GLN A 206 3.14 -21.12 2.14
C GLN A 206 2.08 -20.64 1.15
N GLN A 207 0.81 -21.00 1.37
CA GLN A 207 -0.28 -20.58 0.50
C GLN A 207 -0.59 -19.09 0.65
N GLU A 208 -0.54 -18.56 1.87
CA GLU A 208 -0.67 -17.14 2.15
C GLU A 208 0.43 -16.34 1.46
N PHE A 209 1.69 -16.79 1.58
CA PHE A 209 2.83 -16.13 0.95
C PHE A 209 2.72 -16.11 -0.59
N ARG A 210 2.27 -17.21 -1.22
CA ARG A 210 1.96 -17.24 -2.67
C ARG A 210 0.80 -16.31 -3.05
N GLY A 211 -0.12 -16.07 -2.13
CA GLY A 211 -1.29 -15.21 -2.30
C GLY A 211 -1.00 -13.72 -2.35
N THR A 212 0.22 -13.29 -2.03
CA THR A 212 0.62 -11.86 -1.95
C THR A 212 0.29 -11.05 -3.20
N VAL A 213 0.58 -11.57 -4.39
CA VAL A 213 0.29 -10.85 -5.65
C VAL A 213 -1.22 -10.66 -5.85
N THR A 214 -2.01 -11.68 -5.52
CA THR A 214 -3.48 -11.60 -5.57
C THR A 214 -4.02 -10.61 -4.53
N LEU A 215 -3.42 -10.57 -3.33
CA LEU A 215 -3.76 -9.61 -2.29
C LEU A 215 -3.54 -8.17 -2.76
N ILE A 216 -2.36 -7.88 -3.34
CA ILE A 216 -2.02 -6.56 -3.88
C ILE A 216 -2.99 -6.15 -4.98
N ARG A 217 -3.25 -7.03 -5.96
CA ARG A 217 -4.18 -6.75 -7.07
C ARG A 217 -5.58 -6.43 -6.56
N ARG A 218 -6.11 -7.25 -5.64
CA ARG A 218 -7.42 -7.02 -5.04
C ARG A 218 -7.47 -5.68 -4.31
N GLY A 219 -6.48 -5.38 -3.48
CA GLY A 219 -6.44 -4.11 -2.74
C GLY A 219 -6.40 -2.89 -3.66
N ILE A 220 -5.67 -2.97 -4.78
CA ILE A 220 -5.69 -1.92 -5.81
C ILE A 220 -7.08 -1.78 -6.43
N ASP A 221 -7.67 -2.89 -6.86
CA ASP A 221 -8.99 -2.89 -7.51
C ASP A 221 -10.07 -2.32 -6.58
N ASP A 222 -10.03 -2.66 -5.29
CA ASP A 222 -10.95 -2.16 -4.27
C ASP A 222 -10.83 -0.63 -4.13
N VAL A 223 -9.61 -0.10 -4.01
CA VAL A 223 -9.35 1.34 -3.91
C VAL A 223 -9.81 2.08 -5.18
N LEU A 224 -9.48 1.56 -6.37
CA LEU A 224 -9.86 2.18 -7.65
C LEU A 224 -11.36 2.14 -7.90
N THR A 225 -12.02 1.04 -7.56
CA THR A 225 -13.48 0.91 -7.64
C THR A 225 -14.15 1.89 -6.69
N ARG A 226 -13.63 2.01 -5.46
CA ARG A 226 -14.13 2.95 -4.45
C ARG A 226 -13.99 4.40 -4.92
N ARG A 227 -12.82 4.78 -5.44
CA ARG A 227 -12.58 6.09 -6.04
C ARG A 227 -13.59 6.41 -7.15
N THR A 228 -13.76 5.48 -8.08
CA THR A 228 -14.64 5.68 -9.26
C THR A 228 -16.07 5.90 -8.81
N ARG A 229 -16.60 5.06 -7.91
CA ARG A 229 -17.95 5.23 -7.35
C ARG A 229 -18.13 6.58 -6.66
N LEU A 230 -17.18 6.97 -5.79
CA LEU A 230 -17.26 8.25 -5.08
C LEU A 230 -17.21 9.44 -6.05
N SER A 231 -16.38 9.38 -7.08
CA SER A 231 -16.28 10.44 -8.09
C SER A 231 -17.59 10.60 -8.87
N THR A 232 -18.22 9.48 -9.28
CA THR A 232 -19.52 9.49 -9.97
C THR A 232 -20.62 10.04 -9.06
N THR A 233 -20.74 9.55 -7.83
CA THR A 233 -21.75 10.04 -6.88
C THR A 233 -21.59 11.52 -6.57
N LEU A 234 -20.36 12.01 -6.45
CA LEU A 234 -20.08 13.43 -6.23
C LEU A 234 -20.54 14.29 -7.40
N ARG A 235 -20.20 13.88 -8.62
CA ARG A 235 -20.62 14.55 -9.86
C ARG A 235 -22.15 14.61 -9.97
N GLU A 236 -22.82 13.47 -9.77
CA GLU A 236 -24.29 13.41 -9.76
C GLU A 236 -24.91 14.30 -8.68
N HIS A 237 -24.31 14.38 -7.49
CA HIS A 237 -24.81 15.23 -6.41
C HIS A 237 -24.71 16.72 -6.76
N ILE A 238 -23.57 17.13 -7.34
CA ILE A 238 -23.32 18.52 -7.75
C ILE A 238 -24.27 18.92 -8.89
N GLU A 239 -24.39 18.09 -9.94
CA GLU A 239 -25.26 18.37 -11.09
C GLU A 239 -26.77 18.40 -10.72
N ASN A 240 -27.20 17.55 -9.80
CA ASN A 240 -28.59 17.55 -9.34
C ASN A 240 -28.92 18.74 -8.43
N HIS A 241 -27.94 19.28 -7.69
CA HIS A 241 -28.16 20.47 -6.86
C HIS A 241 -28.41 21.73 -7.71
N ASP A 242 -27.72 21.85 -8.85
CA ASP A 242 -27.91 22.92 -9.84
C ASP A 242 -29.38 23.00 -10.31
N ARG A 243 -29.94 21.86 -10.70
CA ARG A 243 -31.33 21.74 -11.20
C ARG A 243 -32.42 22.14 -10.20
N ILE A 244 -32.15 22.06 -8.90
CA ILE A 244 -33.14 22.35 -7.84
C ILE A 244 -33.12 23.84 -7.47
N LYS A 245 -32.00 24.55 -7.63
CA LYS A 245 -31.92 26.00 -7.37
C LYS A 245 -32.45 26.85 -8.53
N ASP A 246 -32.41 26.32 -9.76
CA ASP A 246 -32.89 26.99 -10.97
C ASP A 246 -34.38 26.76 -11.28
N ALA A 247 -35.12 26.03 -10.42
CA ALA A 247 -36.54 25.70 -10.55
C ALA A 247 -37.40 26.45 -9.51
#